data_AF-A0A7V3H470-F1
#
_entry.id   AF-A0A7V3H470-F1
#
_cell.length_a   1.000
_cell.length_b   1.000
_cell.length_c   1.000
_cell.angle_alpha   90.00
_cell.angle_beta   90.00
_cell.angle_gamma   90.00
#
_symmetry.space_group_name_H-M   'P 1'
#
loop_
_entity.id
_entity.type
_entity.pdbx_description
1 polymer ?
#
loop_
_entity_poly.entity_id
_entity_poly.type
_entity_poly.pdbx_seq_one_letter_code
_entity_poly.pdbx_strand_id
1 'polypeptide(L)'
;MIAFGADRCRDLAFATAQEWLETDGLGGYASGTVSGAHTRRYHGHLTAALAPPVRRHLFLSKLEEYLHLPGGPVDLSTNLYRGAVHPRGFERLIRFALEPFPTWTYAVGSLRLRKRLFLVHGSPTVVLLYDLQGAEEPVPLEVRPLLAFRDAHHLTHENPYLNREVRVGPGRLAFAPYAGLPALHCFHEAEDFAAEGLWYRQ
;
A
#
# COMPACT_ATOMS: atom_id res chain seq x y z
N MET A 1 16.46 -17.43 1.40
CA MET A 1 15.73 -16.58 0.45
C MET A 1 14.31 -17.07 0.29
N ILE A 2 13.35 -16.38 0.91
CA ILE A 2 11.92 -16.67 0.74
C ILE A 2 11.42 -15.99 -0.54
N ALA A 3 10.95 -16.78 -1.50
CA ALA A 3 10.36 -16.29 -2.74
C ALA A 3 9.31 -17.27 -3.28
N PHE A 4 8.31 -16.72 -3.97
CA PHE A 4 7.21 -17.46 -4.55
C PHE A 4 7.04 -17.11 -6.03
N GLY A 5 6.81 -18.13 -6.85
CA GLY A 5 6.50 -17.99 -8.27
C GLY A 5 5.02 -17.72 -8.53
N ALA A 6 4.66 -17.61 -9.81
CA ALA A 6 3.31 -17.27 -10.24
C ALA A 6 2.25 -18.28 -9.78
N ASP A 7 2.61 -19.58 -9.74
CA ASP A 7 1.75 -20.67 -9.26
C ASP A 7 1.27 -20.44 -7.83
N ARG A 8 2.18 -20.02 -6.94
CA ARG A 8 1.87 -19.72 -5.54
C ARG A 8 1.28 -18.32 -5.38
N CYS A 9 1.81 -17.32 -6.07
CA CYS A 9 1.36 -15.93 -5.95
C CYS A 9 -0.10 -15.73 -6.41
N ARG A 10 -0.54 -16.51 -7.41
CA ARG A 10 -1.89 -16.44 -7.99
C ARG A 10 -2.88 -17.39 -7.31
N ASP A 11 -2.41 -18.30 -6.46
CA ASP A 11 -3.27 -19.04 -5.54
C ASP A 11 -3.67 -18.09 -4.41
N LEU A 12 -4.90 -17.57 -4.47
CA LEU A 12 -5.39 -16.60 -3.49
C LEU A 12 -5.34 -17.14 -2.06
N ALA A 13 -5.66 -18.42 -1.86
CA ALA A 13 -5.69 -19.02 -0.53
C ALA A 13 -4.28 -19.08 0.06
N PHE A 14 -3.30 -19.49 -0.75
CA PHE A 14 -1.90 -19.45 -0.32
C PHE A 14 -1.40 -18.03 -0.12
N ALA A 15 -1.57 -17.15 -1.10
CA ALA A 15 -1.00 -15.81 -1.12
C ALA A 15 -1.59 -14.88 -0.03
N THR A 16 -2.80 -15.15 0.45
CA THR A 16 -3.39 -14.45 1.60
C THR A 16 -2.98 -15.04 2.96
N ALA A 17 -2.51 -16.29 2.99
CA ALA A 17 -2.01 -16.94 4.20
C ALA A 17 -0.52 -16.67 4.47
N GLN A 18 0.25 -16.25 3.46
CA GLN A 18 1.66 -15.90 3.64
C GLN A 18 1.81 -14.43 4.00
N GLU A 19 2.37 -14.16 5.17
CA GLU A 19 2.51 -12.82 5.74
C GLU A 19 3.98 -12.37 5.74
N TRP A 20 4.21 -11.06 5.62
CA TRP A 20 5.52 -10.42 5.72
C TRP A 20 5.48 -9.27 6.73
N LEU A 21 6.65 -8.92 7.27
CA LEU A 21 6.82 -7.87 8.27
C LEU A 21 8.12 -7.11 8.03
N GLU A 22 8.03 -5.79 8.01
CA GLU A 22 9.15 -4.85 8.02
C GLU A 22 9.03 -3.96 9.27
N THR A 23 10.14 -3.60 9.91
CA THR A 23 10.13 -2.82 11.16
C THR A 23 11.00 -1.57 11.05
N ASP A 24 10.57 -0.47 11.68
CA ASP A 24 11.36 0.78 11.72
C ASP A 24 12.38 0.83 12.86
N GLY A 25 12.41 -0.16 13.76
CA GLY A 25 13.29 -0.16 14.94
C GLY A 25 12.81 0.73 16.10
N LEU A 26 11.66 1.41 15.97
CA LEU A 26 11.04 2.25 17.00
C LEU A 26 9.75 1.63 17.58
N GLY A 27 9.41 0.41 17.15
CA GLY A 27 8.15 -0.26 17.49
C GLY A 27 7.03 0.00 16.48
N GLY A 28 7.30 0.75 15.40
CA GLY A 28 6.45 0.79 14.21
C GLY A 28 6.80 -0.33 13.24
N TYR A 29 5.91 -0.55 12.28
CA TYR A 29 6.02 -1.64 11.33
C TYR A 29 5.15 -1.45 10.08
N ALA A 30 5.49 -2.21 9.04
CA ALA A 30 4.68 -2.45 7.87
C ALA A 30 4.47 -3.96 7.75
N SER A 31 3.26 -4.40 7.46
CA SER A 31 2.96 -5.82 7.30
C SER A 31 1.78 -6.03 6.37
N GLY A 32 1.74 -7.22 5.78
CA GLY A 32 0.66 -7.60 4.88
C GLY A 32 0.83 -9.03 4.41
N THR A 33 0.08 -9.39 3.38
CA THR A 33 0.17 -10.69 2.74
C THR A 33 0.96 -10.62 1.43
N VAL A 34 1.34 -11.78 0.90
CA VAL A 34 1.92 -11.89 -0.45
C VAL A 34 0.97 -11.34 -1.52
N SER A 35 -0.33 -11.57 -1.41
CA SER A 35 -1.33 -11.02 -2.36
C SER A 35 -1.56 -9.51 -2.23
N GLY A 36 -1.12 -8.89 -1.13
CA GLY A 36 -1.42 -7.49 -0.80
C GLY A 36 -2.83 -7.26 -0.25
N ALA A 37 -3.61 -8.32 -0.02
CA ALA A 37 -4.91 -8.24 0.63
C ALA A 37 -4.77 -8.19 2.16
N HIS A 38 -5.54 -7.32 2.82
CA HIS A 38 -5.59 -7.30 4.28
C HIS A 38 -6.50 -8.42 4.80
N THR A 39 -5.92 -9.37 5.52
CA THR A 39 -6.64 -10.46 6.24
C THR A 39 -6.71 -10.22 7.75
N ARG A 40 -5.91 -9.27 8.26
CA ARG A 40 -5.87 -8.90 9.68
C ARG A 40 -5.93 -7.38 9.86
N ARG A 41 -6.44 -6.94 11.01
CA ARG A 41 -6.49 -5.52 11.38
C ARG A 41 -5.11 -4.87 11.54
N TYR A 42 -4.06 -5.67 11.70
CA TYR A 42 -2.70 -5.15 11.87
C TYR A 42 -1.99 -4.92 10.53
N HIS A 43 -2.54 -5.38 9.40
CA HIS A 43 -1.95 -5.14 8.09
C HIS A 43 -2.04 -3.66 7.71
N GLY A 44 -0.94 -3.18 7.13
CA GLY A 44 -0.66 -1.76 7.01
C GLY A 44 0.70 -1.49 6.39
N HIS A 45 0.81 -0.49 5.53
CA HIS A 45 2.09 -0.04 4.99
C HIS A 45 2.85 0.90 5.95
N LEU A 46 2.16 1.59 6.86
CA LEU A 46 2.82 2.43 7.87
C LEU A 46 2.04 2.45 9.18
N THR A 47 2.49 1.65 10.14
CA THR A 47 2.10 1.75 11.55
C THR A 47 3.23 2.39 12.33
N ALA A 48 2.98 3.52 13.00
CA ALA A 48 3.98 4.22 13.80
C ALA A 48 3.63 4.15 15.30
N ALA A 49 4.65 4.01 16.15
CA ALA A 49 4.48 4.09 17.60
C ALA A 49 4.51 5.57 18.04
N LEU A 50 3.39 6.08 18.58
CA LEU A 50 3.28 7.48 19.04
C LEU A 50 3.81 7.71 20.46
N ALA A 51 4.12 6.64 21.18
CA ALA A 51 5.00 6.66 22.35
C ALA A 51 5.85 5.39 22.31
N PRO A 52 6.95 5.38 21.55
CA PRO A 52 7.77 4.19 21.34
C PRO A 52 8.03 3.40 22.64
N PRO A 53 7.81 2.06 22.65
CA PRO A 53 7.35 1.19 21.55
C PRO A 53 5.82 0.96 21.50
N VAL A 54 5.03 1.73 22.26
CA VAL A 54 3.58 1.58 22.45
C VAL A 54 2.76 2.66 21.73
N ARG A 55 1.43 2.60 21.86
CA ARG A 55 0.45 3.49 21.19
C ARG A 55 0.61 3.49 19.67
N ARG A 56 0.56 2.30 19.09
CA ARG A 56 0.72 2.09 17.64
C ARG A 56 -0.51 2.58 16.90
N HIS A 57 -0.29 3.45 15.93
CA HIS A 57 -1.33 3.98 15.05
C HIS A 57 -1.01 3.62 13.61
N LEU A 58 -2.01 3.07 12.91
CA LEU A 58 -1.95 2.81 11.49
C LEU A 58 -2.28 4.12 10.75
N PHE A 59 -1.30 4.66 10.04
CA PHE A 59 -1.46 5.89 9.23
C PHE A 59 -1.82 5.55 7.79
N LEU A 60 -1.01 4.69 7.15
CA LEU A 60 -1.22 4.24 5.78
C LEU A 60 -1.62 2.77 5.78
N SER A 61 -2.86 2.48 5.37
CA SER A 61 -3.36 1.11 5.22
C SER A 61 -2.60 0.41 4.09
N LYS A 62 -2.82 0.85 2.86
CA LYS A 62 -2.12 0.36 1.67
C LYS A 62 -2.24 1.39 0.55
N LEU A 63 -1.72 1.04 -0.62
CA LEU A 63 -1.95 1.79 -1.84
C LEU A 63 -2.81 0.95 -2.79
N GLU A 64 -3.64 1.62 -3.60
CA GLU A 64 -4.24 1.03 -4.78
C GLU A 64 -3.59 1.62 -6.03
N GLU A 65 -3.05 0.75 -6.87
CA GLU A 65 -2.29 1.15 -8.05
C GLU A 65 -2.98 0.70 -9.34
N TYR A 66 -2.99 1.62 -10.31
CA TYR A 66 -3.52 1.40 -11.66
C TYR A 66 -2.44 1.74 -12.68
N LEU A 67 -2.15 0.77 -13.56
CA LEU A 67 -1.30 1.02 -14.72
C LEU A 67 -2.19 1.37 -15.91
N HIS A 68 -2.02 2.57 -16.48
CA HIS A 68 -2.86 3.06 -17.57
C HIS A 68 -2.32 2.61 -18.93
N LEU A 69 -3.08 1.77 -19.63
CA LEU A 69 -2.71 1.22 -20.94
C LEU A 69 -3.72 1.68 -22.02
N PRO A 70 -3.39 1.55 -23.32
CA PRO A 70 -4.34 1.88 -24.39
C PRO A 70 -5.69 1.15 -24.31
N GLY A 71 -5.71 -0.06 -23.74
CA GLY A 71 -6.93 -0.85 -23.53
C GLY A 71 -7.71 -0.53 -22.25
N GLY A 72 -7.26 0.46 -21.47
CA GLY A 72 -7.84 0.84 -20.19
C GLY A 72 -6.92 0.61 -18.99
N PRO A 73 -7.31 1.11 -17.80
CA PRO A 73 -6.53 0.96 -16.58
C PRO A 73 -6.51 -0.49 -16.12
N VAL A 74 -5.37 -0.91 -15.57
CA VAL A 74 -5.17 -2.25 -15.02
C VAL A 74 -4.85 -2.17 -13.53
N ASP A 75 -5.72 -2.73 -12.70
CA ASP A 75 -5.50 -2.83 -11.25
C ASP A 75 -4.36 -3.79 -10.88
N LEU A 76 -3.55 -3.36 -9.91
CA LEU A 76 -2.46 -4.15 -9.35
C LEU A 76 -2.68 -4.51 -7.87
N SER A 77 -3.60 -3.83 -7.21
CA SER A 77 -3.93 -4.07 -5.81
C SER A 77 -4.90 -5.25 -5.65
N THR A 78 -5.03 -5.78 -4.43
CA THR A 78 -6.02 -6.82 -4.11
C THR A 78 -6.73 -6.49 -2.80
N ASN A 79 -8.07 -6.53 -2.77
CA ASN A 79 -8.84 -6.51 -1.52
C ASN A 79 -9.82 -7.66 -1.44
N LEU A 80 -10.15 -8.00 -0.19
CA LEU A 80 -11.19 -8.95 0.16
C LEU A 80 -12.39 -8.17 0.68
N TYR A 81 -13.52 -8.27 -0.01
CA TYR A 81 -14.82 -7.78 0.41
C TYR A 81 -15.72 -8.98 0.73
N ARG A 82 -16.87 -8.73 1.37
CA ARG A 82 -17.83 -9.79 1.65
C ARG A 82 -18.37 -10.36 0.34
N GLY A 83 -17.96 -11.59 0.02
CA GLY A 83 -18.39 -12.30 -1.18
C GLY A 83 -17.71 -11.86 -2.48
N ALA A 84 -16.70 -10.98 -2.42
CA ALA A 84 -16.00 -10.49 -3.61
C ALA A 84 -14.52 -10.25 -3.34
N VAL A 85 -13.70 -10.48 -4.38
CA VAL A 85 -12.30 -10.06 -4.40
C VAL A 85 -12.20 -8.99 -5.46
N HIS A 86 -11.92 -7.76 -5.04
CA HIS A 86 -11.79 -6.62 -5.94
C HIS A 86 -10.92 -5.53 -5.31
N PRO A 87 -9.97 -4.94 -6.03
CA PRO A 87 -9.45 -5.42 -7.30
C PRO A 87 -8.78 -6.81 -7.19
N ARG A 88 -8.44 -7.42 -8.32
CA ARG A 88 -7.89 -8.79 -8.43
C ARG A 88 -6.43 -8.80 -8.90
N GLY A 89 -5.64 -7.84 -8.45
CA GLY A 89 -4.24 -7.67 -8.87
C GLY A 89 -3.35 -8.89 -8.61
N PHE A 90 -3.69 -9.74 -7.64
CA PHE A 90 -2.98 -11.00 -7.36
C PHE A 90 -2.91 -11.93 -8.58
N GLU A 91 -3.89 -11.87 -9.50
CA GLU A 91 -3.88 -12.65 -10.75
C GLU A 91 -2.74 -12.26 -11.68
N ARG A 92 -2.20 -11.05 -11.53
CA ARG A 92 -1.05 -10.53 -12.30
C ARG A 92 0.27 -10.75 -11.57
N LEU A 93 0.24 -11.07 -10.28
CA LEU A 93 1.45 -11.27 -9.47
C LEU A 93 2.18 -12.54 -9.92
N ILE A 94 3.32 -12.36 -10.59
CA ILE A 94 4.14 -13.48 -11.11
C ILE A 94 5.28 -13.85 -10.18
N ARG A 95 5.63 -12.97 -9.24
CA ARG A 95 6.69 -13.23 -8.27
C ARG A 95 6.53 -12.38 -7.02
N PHE A 96 6.79 -13.01 -5.88
CA PHE A 96 7.07 -12.34 -4.61
C PHE A 96 8.44 -12.76 -4.10
N ALA A 97 9.19 -11.85 -3.51
CA ALA A 97 10.40 -12.16 -2.75
C ALA A 97 10.45 -11.28 -1.50
N LEU A 98 10.86 -11.88 -0.38
CA LEU A 98 10.94 -11.19 0.90
C LEU A 98 12.24 -10.42 1.09
N GLU A 99 13.35 -10.92 0.53
CA GLU A 99 14.69 -10.39 0.78
C GLU A 99 15.20 -9.63 -0.46
N PRO A 100 15.88 -8.48 -0.28
CA PRO A 100 16.19 -7.80 0.99
C PRO A 100 15.00 -7.07 1.63
N PHE A 101 13.96 -6.81 0.85
CA PHE A 101 12.67 -6.25 1.32
C PHE A 101 11.53 -6.83 0.47
N PRO A 102 10.28 -6.84 0.98
CA PRO A 102 9.11 -7.27 0.24
C PRO A 102 9.07 -6.67 -1.17
N THR A 103 9.10 -7.56 -2.16
CA THR A 103 9.17 -7.22 -3.57
C THR A 103 8.13 -8.01 -4.35
N TRP A 104 7.25 -7.31 -5.04
CA TRP A 104 6.23 -7.87 -5.92
C TRP A 104 6.61 -7.60 -7.37
N THR A 105 6.39 -8.57 -8.25
CA THR A 105 6.51 -8.39 -9.70
C THR A 105 5.20 -8.78 -10.36
N TYR A 106 4.60 -7.83 -11.07
CA TYR A 106 3.35 -8.00 -11.79
C TYR A 106 3.64 -8.11 -13.29
N ALA A 107 3.00 -9.05 -13.96
CA ALA A 107 2.98 -9.12 -15.42
C ALA A 107 1.70 -8.48 -15.94
N VAL A 108 1.84 -7.50 -16.84
CA VAL A 108 0.72 -6.78 -17.46
C VAL A 108 0.98 -6.71 -18.97
N GLY A 109 0.39 -7.64 -19.72
CA GLY A 109 0.76 -7.82 -21.13
C GLY A 109 2.24 -8.17 -21.28
N SER A 110 2.96 -7.42 -22.10
CA SER A 110 4.43 -7.51 -22.24
C SER A 110 5.19 -6.81 -21.11
N LEU A 111 4.52 -5.97 -20.31
CA LEU A 111 5.14 -5.16 -19.28
C LEU A 111 5.37 -5.95 -17.99
N ARG A 112 6.44 -5.58 -17.27
CA ARG A 112 6.70 -6.05 -15.90
C ARG A 112 6.86 -4.88 -14.98
N LEU A 113 5.93 -4.72 -14.03
CA LEU A 113 6.05 -3.74 -12.97
C LEU A 113 6.58 -4.41 -11.70
N ARG A 114 7.68 -3.90 -11.17
CA ARG A 114 8.21 -4.30 -9.87
C ARG A 114 7.87 -3.25 -8.83
N LYS A 115 7.24 -3.67 -7.73
CA LYS A 115 6.97 -2.86 -6.54
C LYS A 115 7.84 -3.35 -5.39
N ARG A 116 8.48 -2.44 -4.66
CA ARG A 116 9.28 -2.74 -3.45
C ARG A 116 8.78 -1.88 -2.30
N LEU A 117 8.81 -2.42 -1.08
CA LEU A 117 8.44 -1.71 0.14
C LEU A 117 9.47 -1.99 1.23
N PHE A 118 9.90 -0.94 1.93
CA PHE A 118 10.71 -1.08 3.15
C PHE A 118 10.45 0.09 4.11
N LEU A 119 10.80 -0.11 5.38
CA LEU A 119 10.82 0.96 6.37
C LEU A 119 12.23 1.51 6.54
N VAL A 120 12.33 2.82 6.78
CA VAL A 120 13.60 3.46 7.12
C VAL A 120 13.91 3.18 8.59
N HIS A 121 15.07 2.57 8.87
CA HIS A 121 15.48 2.30 10.24
C HIS A 121 15.63 3.61 11.05
N GLY A 122 15.07 3.65 12.25
CA GLY A 122 15.08 4.81 13.14
C GLY A 122 14.11 5.94 12.73
N SER A 123 13.20 5.69 11.78
CA SER A 123 12.24 6.70 11.31
C SER A 123 10.89 6.06 10.97
N PRO A 124 9.74 6.64 11.39
CA PRO A 124 8.41 6.16 11.01
C PRO A 124 8.09 6.52 9.56
N THR A 125 8.89 6.00 8.62
CA THR A 125 8.85 6.31 7.19
C THR A 125 8.83 5.02 6.39
N VAL A 126 7.82 4.87 5.53
CA VAL A 126 7.76 3.81 4.52
C VAL A 126 8.18 4.36 3.16
N VAL A 127 8.99 3.59 2.44
CA VAL A 127 9.37 3.89 1.06
C VAL A 127 8.78 2.83 0.15
N LEU A 128 8.13 3.29 -0.93
CA LEU A 128 7.66 2.42 -1.99
C LEU A 128 8.33 2.82 -3.30
N LEU A 129 8.89 1.83 -3.99
CA LEU A 129 9.59 2.03 -5.26
C LEU A 129 8.90 1.22 -6.36
N TYR A 130 8.79 1.83 -7.53
CA TYR A 130 8.20 1.22 -8.72
C TYR A 130 9.23 1.22 -9.85
N ASP A 131 9.47 0.06 -10.45
CA ASP A 131 10.27 -0.05 -11.67
C ASP A 131 9.41 -0.70 -12.76
N LEU A 132 9.27 -0.05 -13.91
CA LEU A 132 8.59 -0.62 -15.07
C LEU A 132 9.62 -1.10 -16.09
N GLN A 133 9.41 -2.31 -16.62
CA GLN A 133 10.24 -2.91 -17.67
C GLN A 133 9.39 -3.29 -18.88
N GLY A 134 10.00 -3.19 -20.07
CA GLY A 134 9.39 -3.58 -21.34
C GLY A 134 8.48 -2.51 -21.96
N ALA A 135 8.49 -1.29 -21.43
CA ALA A 135 7.78 -0.16 -22.00
C ALA A 135 8.64 0.54 -23.05
N GLU A 136 8.07 0.78 -24.24
CA GLU A 136 8.70 1.57 -25.31
C GLU A 136 8.44 3.06 -25.12
N GLU A 137 7.31 3.41 -24.49
CA GLU A 137 6.86 4.76 -24.20
C GLU A 137 6.53 4.90 -22.69
N PRO A 138 6.51 6.12 -22.13
CA PRO A 138 6.06 6.34 -20.75
C PRO A 138 4.65 5.79 -20.51
N VAL A 139 4.48 5.04 -19.42
CA VAL A 139 3.19 4.45 -19.02
C VAL A 139 2.75 5.07 -17.69
N PRO A 140 1.60 5.78 -17.64
CA PRO A 140 1.16 6.39 -16.39
C PRO A 140 0.83 5.35 -15.32
N LEU A 141 1.35 5.60 -14.12
CA LEU A 141 1.01 4.86 -12.91
C LEU A 141 0.21 5.77 -11.99
N GLU A 142 -1.03 5.43 -11.75
CA GLU A 142 -1.86 6.09 -10.75
C GLU A 142 -1.75 5.36 -9.42
N VAL A 143 -1.57 6.11 -8.34
CA VAL A 143 -1.38 5.60 -6.99
C VAL A 143 -2.35 6.29 -6.04
N ARG A 144 -3.26 5.52 -5.45
CA ARG A 144 -4.26 6.00 -4.49
C ARG A 144 -3.90 5.57 -3.08
N PRO A 145 -3.51 6.48 -2.17
CA PRO A 145 -3.24 6.12 -0.79
C PRO A 145 -4.53 5.88 0.00
N LEU A 146 -4.65 4.69 0.61
CA LEU A 146 -5.72 4.39 1.55
C LEU A 146 -5.29 4.77 2.96
N LEU A 147 -5.74 5.94 3.41
CA LEU A 147 -5.44 6.49 4.73
C LEU A 147 -6.32 5.84 5.80
N ALA A 148 -5.71 5.42 6.91
CA ALA A 148 -6.44 4.78 8.01
C ALA A 148 -6.59 5.70 9.22
N PHE A 149 -5.48 6.31 9.68
CA PHE A 149 -5.40 7.13 10.89
C PHE A 149 -6.21 6.57 12.08
N ARG A 150 -5.87 5.37 12.50
CA ARG A 150 -6.55 4.68 13.61
C ARG A 150 -5.57 3.99 14.55
N ASP A 151 -6.00 3.73 15.77
CA ASP A 151 -5.29 2.84 16.69
C ASP A 151 -5.16 1.43 16.06
N ALA A 152 -3.99 0.81 16.22
CA ALA A 152 -3.71 -0.48 15.58
C ALA A 152 -4.61 -1.62 16.10
N HIS A 153 -5.09 -1.52 17.35
CA HIS A 153 -5.96 -2.52 17.97
C HIS A 153 -7.44 -2.33 17.64
N HIS A 154 -7.85 -1.14 17.18
CA HIS A 154 -9.24 -0.80 16.88
C HIS A 154 -9.51 -0.67 15.38
N LEU A 155 -10.76 -0.89 14.97
CA LEU A 155 -11.22 -0.57 13.62
C LEU A 155 -11.92 0.80 13.63
N THR A 156 -11.88 1.49 12.50
CA THR A 156 -12.56 2.78 12.31
C THR A 156 -13.62 2.63 11.22
N HIS A 157 -14.76 3.29 11.42
CA HIS A 157 -15.84 3.41 10.45
C HIS A 157 -15.93 4.85 9.94
N GLU A 158 -16.68 5.05 8.83
CA GLU A 158 -16.98 6.37 8.30
C GLU A 158 -17.54 7.25 9.43
N ASN A 159 -17.00 8.45 9.58
CA ASN A 159 -17.40 9.38 10.63
C ASN A 159 -17.31 10.83 10.14
N PRO A 160 -18.08 11.75 10.73
CA PRO A 160 -18.16 13.13 10.28
C PRO A 160 -16.95 13.99 10.71
N TYR A 161 -16.07 13.47 11.58
CA TYR A 161 -14.95 14.23 12.14
C TYR A 161 -13.71 14.21 11.24
N LEU A 162 -13.73 13.42 10.16
CA LEU A 162 -12.65 13.31 9.21
C LEU A 162 -12.41 14.64 8.49
N ASN A 163 -11.27 15.28 8.75
CA ASN A 163 -10.79 16.38 7.92
C ASN A 163 -10.29 15.82 6.58
N ARG A 164 -10.92 16.26 5.48
CA ARG A 164 -10.61 15.83 4.10
C ARG A 164 -9.60 16.75 3.41
N GLU A 165 -9.14 17.80 4.08
CA GLU A 165 -8.15 18.73 3.55
C GLU A 165 -6.84 18.01 3.24
N VAL A 166 -6.34 18.23 2.02
CA VAL A 166 -5.00 17.82 1.60
C VAL A 166 -4.18 19.07 1.37
N ARG A 167 -3.06 19.19 2.10
CA ARG A 167 -2.11 20.29 1.86
C ARG A 167 -1.14 19.86 0.78
N VAL A 168 -1.15 20.59 -0.33
CA VAL A 168 -0.34 20.32 -1.51
C VAL A 168 0.86 21.27 -1.55
N GLY A 169 2.04 20.74 -1.78
CA GLY A 169 3.26 21.48 -2.06
C GLY A 169 4.08 20.80 -3.15
N PRO A 170 5.19 21.41 -3.62
CA PRO A 170 6.02 20.83 -4.67
C PRO A 170 6.53 19.44 -4.28
N GLY A 171 6.12 18.41 -5.02
CA GLY A 171 6.50 17.00 -4.78
C GLY A 171 6.06 16.44 -3.42
N ARG A 172 5.09 17.08 -2.74
CA ARG A 172 4.69 16.73 -1.38
C ARG A 172 3.20 16.91 -1.14
N LEU A 173 2.61 15.92 -0.48
CA LEU A 173 1.27 15.98 0.10
C LEU A 173 1.36 15.86 1.62
N ALA A 174 0.44 16.49 2.33
CA ALA A 174 0.28 16.29 3.77
C ALA A 174 -1.19 16.09 4.15
N PHE A 175 -1.42 15.09 4.99
CA PHE A 175 -2.74 14.68 5.49
C PHE A 175 -2.76 14.77 7.01
N ALA A 176 -3.77 15.44 7.57
CA ALA A 176 -4.01 15.51 9.01
C ALA A 176 -5.51 15.34 9.32
N PRO A 177 -6.06 14.11 9.15
CA PRO A 177 -7.50 13.92 9.16
C PRO A 177 -8.15 14.03 10.55
N TYR A 178 -7.38 13.84 11.63
CA TYR A 178 -7.87 13.94 13.00
C TYR A 178 -6.97 14.81 13.87
N ALA A 179 -7.58 15.65 14.69
CA ALA A 179 -6.87 16.48 15.65
C ALA A 179 -6.11 15.63 16.68
N GLY A 180 -4.91 16.07 17.05
CA GLY A 180 -4.06 15.37 18.03
C GLY A 180 -3.21 14.23 17.47
N LEU A 181 -3.40 13.84 16.20
CA LEU A 181 -2.51 12.91 15.51
C LEU A 181 -1.46 13.66 14.68
N PRO A 182 -0.23 13.13 14.56
CA PRO A 182 0.76 13.65 13.62
C PRO A 182 0.24 13.63 12.18
N ALA A 183 0.67 14.60 11.37
CA ALA A 183 0.38 14.58 9.95
C ALA A 183 1.17 13.47 9.24
N LEU A 184 0.56 12.83 8.24
CA LEU A 184 1.27 11.99 7.28
C LEU A 184 1.81 12.87 6.16
N HIS A 185 3.10 12.81 5.91
CA HIS A 185 3.74 13.47 4.78
C HIS A 185 4.08 12.44 3.70
N CYS A 186 3.62 12.67 2.48
CA CYS A 186 3.92 11.85 1.31
C CYS A 186 4.79 12.65 0.35
N PHE A 187 5.96 12.13 0.02
CA PHE A 187 6.82 12.67 -1.03
C PHE A 187 6.63 11.83 -2.29
N HIS A 188 6.50 12.46 -3.45
CA HIS A 188 6.22 11.77 -4.71
C HIS A 188 6.86 12.47 -5.90
N GLU A 189 6.99 11.70 -6.99
CA GLU A 189 7.45 12.18 -8.31
C GLU A 189 6.28 12.32 -9.30
N ALA A 190 5.03 12.18 -8.84
CA ALA A 190 3.85 12.30 -9.69
C ALA A 190 3.76 13.67 -10.38
N GLU A 191 3.38 13.65 -11.66
CA GLU A 191 3.16 14.84 -12.49
C GLU A 191 1.91 15.62 -12.09
N ASP A 192 0.89 14.92 -11.59
CA ASP A 192 -0.40 15.49 -11.22
C ASP A 192 -0.95 14.86 -9.92
N PHE A 193 -1.86 15.58 -9.26
CA PHE A 193 -2.58 15.15 -8.07
C PHE A 193 -4.06 15.54 -8.13
N ALA A 194 -4.94 14.53 -8.08
CA ALA A 194 -6.37 14.72 -7.94
C ALA A 194 -6.82 14.55 -6.47
N ALA A 195 -7.41 15.60 -5.90
CA ALA A 195 -7.93 15.59 -4.53
C ALA A 195 -9.34 14.97 -4.44
N GLU A 196 -9.46 13.68 -4.73
CA GLU A 196 -10.73 12.95 -4.57
C GLU A 196 -10.78 12.26 -3.20
N GLY A 197 -11.31 12.96 -2.20
CA GLY A 197 -11.48 12.46 -0.83
C GLY A 197 -12.63 11.46 -0.71
N LEU A 198 -12.45 10.24 -1.21
CA LEU A 198 -13.45 9.17 -1.18
C LEU A 198 -13.26 8.22 0.02
N TRP A 199 -14.37 7.84 0.66
CA TRP A 199 -14.39 6.82 1.69
C TRP A 199 -14.80 5.47 1.10
N TYR A 200 -13.98 4.43 1.30
CA TYR A 200 -14.33 3.07 0.88
C TYR A 200 -15.29 2.45 1.89
N ARG A 201 -16.53 2.20 1.46
CA ARG A 201 -17.56 1.52 2.26
C ARG A 201 -17.39 0.01 2.08
N GLN A 202 -17.17 -0.71 3.19
CA GLN A 202 -17.21 -2.17 3.24
C GLN A 202 -18.61 -2.68 3.57
#